data_AF-A0A1T0A1X6-F1
#
_entry.id   AF-A0A1T0A1X6-F1
#
_cell.length_a   1.000
_cell.length_b   1.000
_cell.length_c   1.000
_cell.angle_alpha   90.00
_cell.angle_beta   90.00
_cell.angle_gamma   90.00
#
_symmetry.space_group_name_H-M   'P 1'
#
loop_
_entity.id
_entity.type
_entity.pdbx_description
1 polymer ?
#
loop_
_entity_poly.entity_id
_entity_poly.type
_entity_poly.pdbx_seq_one_letter_code
_entity_poly.pdbx_strand_id
1 'polypeptide(L)'
;MVLTPAKIRRELAKISFSTAHAKIYKANAIAHLLTYERSVASGGEMDLSALFAVYNYLVWLCDHVHEIDDKQVLPSQRLFLADAVVFVFETYEMQKGV
;
A
#
# COMPACT_ATOMS: atom_id res chain seq x y z
N MET A 1 3.85 -15.96 4.58
CA MET A 1 4.72 -15.00 5.30
C MET A 1 3.84 -13.87 5.79
N VAL A 2 3.89 -13.47 7.06
CA VAL A 2 2.95 -12.46 7.60
C VAL A 2 3.29 -11.05 7.06
N LEU A 3 2.29 -10.34 6.53
CA LEU A 3 2.39 -8.93 6.12
C LEU A 3 2.08 -8.02 7.32
N THR A 4 2.70 -6.84 7.32
CA THR A 4 2.44 -5.77 8.29
C THR A 4 2.52 -4.43 7.57
N PRO A 5 1.88 -3.36 8.07
CA PRO A 5 1.99 -2.03 7.47
C PRO A 5 3.44 -1.58 7.25
N ALA A 6 4.28 -1.75 8.29
CA ALA A 6 5.70 -1.39 8.24
C ALA A 6 6.48 -2.19 7.19
N LYS A 7 6.14 -3.47 6.99
CA LYS A 7 6.76 -4.30 5.96
C LYS A 7 6.30 -3.89 4.57
N ILE A 8 5.01 -3.63 4.38
CA ILE A 8 4.47 -3.16 3.11
C ILE A 8 5.17 -1.86 2.70
N ARG A 9 5.29 -0.90 3.62
CA ARG A 9 6.00 0.36 3.39
C ARG A 9 7.46 0.16 2.97
N ARG A 10 8.19 -0.74 3.64
CA ARG A 10 9.60 -1.05 3.32
C ARG A 10 9.75 -1.69 1.95
N GLU A 11 8.88 -2.63 1.60
CA GLU A 11 8.94 -3.29 0.29
C GLU A 11 8.49 -2.35 -0.83
N LEU A 12 7.43 -1.55 -0.64
CA LEU A 12 7.02 -0.50 -1.58
C LEU A 12 8.18 0.44 -1.90
N ALA A 13 8.95 0.88 -0.91
CA ALA A 13 10.08 1.78 -1.12
C ALA A 13 11.12 1.22 -2.11
N LYS A 14 11.24 -0.11 -2.23
CA LYS A 14 12.18 -0.80 -3.13
C LYS A 14 11.64 -0.98 -4.55
N ILE A 15 10.35 -0.77 -4.78
CA ILE A 15 9.75 -0.92 -6.10
C ILE A 15 10.05 0.34 -6.93
N SER A 16 10.61 0.10 -8.12
CA SER A 16 10.83 1.12 -9.13
C SER A 16 9.72 1.05 -10.16
N PHE A 17 9.05 2.18 -10.38
CA PHE A 17 8.03 2.32 -11.41
C PHE A 17 8.58 3.17 -12.55
N SER A 18 8.18 2.87 -13.78
CA SER A 18 8.64 3.58 -14.98
C SER A 18 8.05 4.99 -15.09
N THR A 19 6.79 5.18 -14.67
CA THR A 19 6.07 6.45 -14.85
C THR A 19 6.21 7.39 -13.64
N ALA A 20 6.15 8.70 -13.91
CA ALA A 20 6.16 9.71 -12.84
C ALA A 20 4.90 9.61 -11.94
N HIS A 21 3.74 9.33 -12.54
CA HIS A 21 2.48 9.16 -11.82
C HIS A 21 2.56 8.01 -10.81
N ALA A 22 3.05 6.83 -11.22
CA ALA A 22 3.21 5.71 -10.31
C ALA A 22 4.21 6.00 -9.18
N LYS A 23 5.27 6.78 -9.43
CA LYS A 23 6.19 7.22 -8.37
C LYS A 23 5.49 8.10 -7.34
N ILE A 24 4.60 9.00 -7.76
CA ILE A 24 3.80 9.85 -6.88
C ILE A 24 2.83 9.00 -6.05
N TYR A 25 2.08 8.10 -6.69
CA TYR A 25 1.12 7.23 -6.02
C TYR A 25 1.82 6.31 -5.00
N LYS A 26 2.99 5.77 -5.34
CA LYS A 26 3.86 5.04 -4.40
C LYS A 26 4.22 5.89 -3.19
N ALA A 27 4.68 7.13 -3.40
CA ALA A 27 5.06 8.02 -2.32
C ALA A 27 3.88 8.34 -1.40
N ASN A 28 2.70 8.56 -1.97
CA ASN A 28 1.47 8.80 -1.20
C ASN A 28 1.07 7.56 -0.38
N ALA A 29 1.10 6.36 -0.98
CA ALA A 29 0.85 5.11 -0.25
C ALA A 29 1.78 4.95 0.95
N ILE A 30 3.08 5.24 0.78
CA ILE A 30 4.09 5.18 1.85
C ILE A 30 3.78 6.21 2.95
N ALA A 31 3.43 7.44 2.57
CA ALA A 31 3.13 8.51 3.53
C ALA A 31 1.89 8.19 4.37
N HIS A 32 0.80 7.73 3.73
CA HIS A 32 -0.42 7.35 4.45
C HIS A 32 -0.25 6.08 5.30
N LEU A 33 0.56 5.10 4.85
CA LEU A 33 0.95 3.97 5.71
C LEU A 33 1.67 4.43 6.98
N LEU A 34 2.56 5.42 6.86
CA LEU A 34 3.25 5.98 8.02
C LEU A 34 2.29 6.72 8.97
N THR A 35 1.33 7.48 8.43
CA THR A 35 0.28 8.14 9.23
C THR A 35 -0.55 7.11 9.98
N TYR A 36 -0.97 6.04 9.31
CA TYR A 36 -1.69 4.94 9.94
C TYR A 36 -0.84 4.22 11.02
N GLU A 37 0.42 3.89 10.73
CA GLU A 37 1.32 3.28 11.73
C GLU A 37 1.44 4.15 13.00
N ARG A 38 1.50 5.48 12.84
CA ARG A 38 1.59 6.43 13.96
C ARG A 38 0.31 6.51 14.77
N SER A 39 -0.87 6.48 14.12
CA SER A 39 -2.15 6.50 14.84
C SER A 39 -2.37 5.22 15.64
N VAL A 40 -1.98 4.05 15.11
CA VAL A 40 -2.00 2.79 15.86
C VAL A 40 -1.04 2.84 17.06
N ALA A 41 0.16 3.40 16.88
CA ALA A 41 1.16 3.46 17.94
C ALA A 41 0.83 4.46 19.06
N SER A 42 0.03 5.50 18.79
CA SER A 42 -0.33 6.51 19.78
C SER A 42 -1.36 6.01 20.81
N GLY A 43 -2.02 4.88 20.55
CA GLY A 43 -3.12 4.37 21.37
C GLY A 43 -4.38 5.25 21.34
N GLY A 44 -4.40 6.26 20.46
CA GLY A 44 -5.57 7.10 20.19
C GLY A 44 -6.49 6.50 19.13
N GLU A 45 -7.28 7.36 18.48
CA GLU A 45 -8.13 6.94 17.37
C GLU A 45 -7.28 6.49 16.18
N MET A 46 -7.58 5.30 15.65
CA MET A 46 -6.92 4.78 14.46
C MET A 46 -7.35 5.56 13.22
N ASP A 47 -6.38 6.00 12.42
CA ASP A 47 -6.66 6.73 11.19
C ASP A 47 -7.04 5.76 10.05
N LEU A 48 -8.29 5.31 10.08
CA LEU A 48 -8.86 4.44 9.04
C LEU A 48 -8.97 5.14 7.68
N SER A 49 -9.03 6.48 7.66
CA SER A 49 -9.03 7.25 6.42
C SER A 49 -7.68 7.14 5.71
N ALA A 50 -6.58 7.22 6.46
CA ALA A 50 -5.25 6.95 5.93
C ALA A 50 -5.12 5.52 5.40
N LEU A 51 -5.63 4.52 6.12
CA LEU A 51 -5.59 3.12 5.66
C LEU A 51 -6.40 2.90 4.37
N PHE A 52 -7.58 3.51 4.26
CA PHE A 52 -8.39 3.47 3.05
C PHE A 52 -7.72 4.18 1.87
N ALA A 53 -7.03 5.30 2.11
CA ALA A 53 -6.24 5.95 1.08
C ALA A 53 -5.12 5.03 0.56
N VAL A 54 -4.42 4.32 1.44
CA VAL A 54 -3.40 3.31 1.05
C VAL A 54 -4.01 2.25 0.14
N TYR A 55 -5.17 1.70 0.51
CA TYR A 55 -5.88 0.73 -0.33
C TYR A 55 -6.09 1.26 -1.76
N ASN A 56 -6.66 2.46 -1.89
CA ASN A 56 -6.92 3.06 -3.19
C ASN A 56 -5.64 3.27 -4.02
N TYR A 57 -4.54 3.74 -3.39
CA TYR A 57 -3.27 3.90 -4.09
C TYR A 57 -2.69 2.55 -4.53
N LEU A 58 -2.80 1.50 -3.73
CA LEU A 58 -2.30 0.17 -4.07
C LEU A 58 -3.11 -0.48 -5.21
N VAL A 59 -4.43 -0.34 -5.20
CA VAL A 59 -5.30 -0.77 -6.31
C VAL A 59 -4.87 -0.08 -7.60
N TRP A 60 -4.75 1.25 -7.57
CA TRP A 60 -4.33 2.02 -8.74
C TRP A 60 -2.94 1.58 -9.25
N LEU A 61 -1.98 1.32 -8.35
CA LEU A 61 -0.65 0.84 -8.75
C LEU A 61 -0.70 -0.56 -9.37
N CYS A 62 -1.55 -1.45 -8.88
CA CYS A 62 -1.73 -2.78 -9.47
C CYS A 62 -2.29 -2.67 -10.90
N ASP A 63 -3.37 -1.90 -11.06
CA ASP A 63 -4.02 -1.70 -12.35
C ASP A 63 -3.04 -1.05 -13.33
N HIS A 64 -2.37 0.02 -12.91
CA HIS A 64 -1.38 0.71 -13.74
C HIS A 64 -0.27 -0.21 -14.22
N VAL A 65 0.35 -0.99 -13.32
CA VAL A 65 1.43 -1.92 -13.70
C VAL A 65 0.94 -2.97 -14.69
N HIS A 66 -0.31 -3.42 -14.56
CA HIS A 66 -0.91 -4.37 -15.48
C HIS A 66 -1.18 -3.73 -16.86
N GLU A 67 -1.86 -2.59 -16.89
CA GLU A 67 -2.29 -1.90 -18.11
C GLU A 67 -1.13 -1.52 -19.03
N ILE A 68 -0.04 -1.01 -18.46
CA ILE A 68 1.14 -0.61 -19.24
C ILE A 68 2.22 -1.70 -19.33
N ASP A 69 1.97 -2.85 -18.69
CA ASP A 69 2.93 -3.95 -18.53
C ASP A 69 4.31 -3.43 -18.08
N ASP A 70 4.34 -2.70 -16.96
CA ASP A 70 5.54 -2.00 -16.49
C ASP A 70 6.68 -3.00 -16.23
N LYS A 71 7.68 -3.00 -17.12
CA LYS A 71 8.82 -3.93 -17.06
C LYS A 71 9.82 -3.60 -15.94
N GLN A 72 9.72 -2.43 -15.30
CA GLN A 72 10.52 -2.12 -14.13
C GLN A 72 10.02 -2.82 -12.86
N VAL A 73 8.75 -3.26 -12.85
CA VAL A 73 8.14 -3.99 -11.74
C VAL A 73 8.26 -5.48 -11.98
N LEU A 74 9.11 -6.14 -11.19
CA LEU A 74 9.37 -7.58 -11.28
C LEU A 74 8.10 -8.40 -10.98
N PRO A 75 7.94 -9.61 -11.54
CA PRO A 75 6.78 -10.47 -11.27
C PRO A 75 6.53 -10.71 -9.77
N SER A 76 7.59 -10.88 -8.97
CA SER A 76 7.47 -11.03 -7.52
C SER A 76 6.99 -9.76 -6.81
N GLN A 77 7.31 -8.58 -7.35
CA GLN A 77 6.83 -7.29 -6.84
C GLN A 77 5.35 -7.07 -7.22
N ARG A 78 4.94 -7.53 -8.40
CA ARG A 78 3.52 -7.53 -8.82
C ARG A 78 2.68 -8.40 -7.88
N LEU A 79 3.16 -9.60 -7.56
CA LEU A 79 2.50 -10.47 -6.57
C LEU A 79 2.45 -9.81 -5.19
N PHE A 80 3.56 -9.23 -4.74
CA PHE A 80 3.59 -8.48 -3.47
C PHE A 80 2.58 -7.33 -3.44
N LEU A 81 2.41 -6.57 -4.53
CA LEU A 81 1.42 -5.49 -4.60
C LEU A 81 0.00 -6.04 -4.43
N ALA A 82 -0.34 -7.15 -5.09
CA ALA A 82 -1.63 -7.81 -4.93
C ALA A 82 -1.86 -8.30 -3.49
N ASP A 83 -0.87 -8.95 -2.88
CA ASP A 83 -0.95 -9.39 -1.48
C ASP A 83 -1.11 -8.19 -0.52
N ALA A 84 -0.44 -7.07 -0.81
CA ALA A 84 -0.55 -5.85 -0.03
C ALA A 84 -1.94 -5.20 -0.13
N VAL A 85 -2.58 -5.22 -1.32
CA VAL A 85 -3.96 -4.74 -1.50
C VAL A 85 -4.91 -5.53 -0.61
N VAL A 86 -4.86 -6.87 -0.69
CA VAL A 86 -5.72 -7.76 0.10
C VAL A 86 -5.51 -7.52 1.59
N PHE A 87 -4.25 -7.50 2.04
CA PHE A 87 -3.92 -7.27 3.45
C PHE A 87 -4.47 -5.93 3.96
N VAL A 88 -4.27 -4.84 3.21
CA VAL A 88 -4.72 -3.50 3.64
C VAL A 88 -6.25 -3.45 3.68
N PHE A 89 -6.93 -4.03 2.69
CA PHE A 89 -8.38 -4.07 2.65
C PHE A 89 -8.98 -4.89 3.81
N GLU A 90 -8.46 -6.09 4.05
CA GLU A 90 -8.90 -6.94 5.17
C GLU A 90 -8.65 -6.27 6.52
N THR A 91 -7.50 -5.60 6.67
CA THR A 91 -7.18 -4.83 7.89
C THR A 91 -8.17 -3.69 8.08
N TYR A 92 -8.50 -2.95 7.01
CA TYR A 92 -9.46 -1.86 7.04
C TYR A 92 -10.86 -2.36 7.43
N GLU A 93 -11.37 -3.40 6.78
CA GLU A 93 -12.71 -3.93 7.06
C GLU A 93 -12.80 -4.50 8.48
N MET A 94 -11.76 -5.20 8.94
CA MET A 94 -11.71 -5.71 10.31
C MET A 94 -11.74 -4.58 11.35
N GLN A 95 -11.03 -3.48 11.10
CA GLN A 95 -10.96 -2.36 12.05
C GLN A 95 -12.14 -1.39 11.95
N LYS A 96 -12.79 -1.30 10.80
CA LYS A 96 -14.03 -0.52 10.61
C LYS A 96 -15.23 -1.16 11.32
N GLY A 97 -15.24 -2.49 11.45
CA GLY A 97 -16.28 -3.24 12.14
C GLY A 97 -16.15 -3.30 13.66
N VAL A 98 -15.09 -2.69 14.23
CA VAL A 98 -14.80 -2.57 15.67
C VAL A 98 -15.23 -1.21 16.17
#